data_AF-A0A0Q8JGF5-F1
#
_entry.id   AF-A0A0Q8JGF5-F1
#
_cell.length_a   1.000
_cell.length_b   1.000
_cell.length_c   1.000
_cell.angle_alpha   90.00
_cell.angle_beta   90.00
_cell.angle_gamma   90.00
#
_symmetry.space_group_name_H-M   'P 1'
#
loop_
_entity.id
_entity.type
_entity.pdbx_description
1 polymer ?
#
loop_
_entity_poly.entity_id
_entity_poly.type
_entity_poly.pdbx_seq_one_letter_code
_entity_poly.pdbx_strand_id
1 'polypeptide(L)'
;MPAYAVTPRLAQFEGEHLPGNSVWRTSHVHYLSDAELPPYRIAIRDGLLYRADGSLFDTADSHTHWSGQGRAIFVMHGDGAIYSAKEHLVGRFHHSSLGQGKPVAGAGELEARDGVLTAITDHSSHYCPPRRYTEQVLSELARGGVDLTRVTRELRY
;
A
#
# COMPACT_ATOMS: atom_id res chain seq x y z
N MET A 1 -10.82 -7.90 17.54
CA MET A 1 -10.26 -8.76 16.46
C MET A 1 -10.21 -7.93 15.20
N PRO A 2 -9.19 -8.07 14.33
CA PRO A 2 -9.17 -7.34 13.07
C PRO A 2 -10.39 -7.77 12.23
N ALA A 3 -10.96 -6.81 11.48
CA ALA A 3 -12.07 -7.08 10.56
C ALA A 3 -11.62 -7.95 9.39
N TYR A 4 -10.33 -7.87 9.06
CA TYR A 4 -9.71 -8.57 7.95
C TYR A 4 -8.55 -9.45 8.41
N ALA A 5 -8.31 -10.55 7.68
CA ALA A 5 -7.11 -11.36 7.91
C ALA A 5 -5.86 -10.53 7.60
N VAL A 6 -4.79 -10.73 8.37
CA VAL A 6 -3.52 -10.04 8.19
C VAL A 6 -2.39 -11.02 7.86
N THR A 7 -1.35 -10.53 7.19
CA THR A 7 -0.09 -11.24 6.98
C THR A 7 1.05 -10.44 7.60
N PRO A 8 1.97 -11.09 8.34
CA PRO A 8 3.18 -10.42 8.78
C PRO A 8 4.05 -10.10 7.57
N ARG A 9 4.96 -9.15 7.77
CA ARG A 9 6.08 -8.94 6.87
C ARG A 9 7.02 -10.16 6.91
N LEU A 10 7.68 -10.47 5.80
CA LEU A 10 8.71 -11.50 5.75
C LEU A 10 9.86 -11.23 6.75
N ALA A 11 10.31 -12.29 7.42
CA ALA A 11 11.34 -12.23 8.47
C ALA A 11 12.68 -11.65 7.99
N GLN A 12 13.02 -11.79 6.71
CA GLN A 12 14.26 -11.25 6.15
C GLN A 12 14.36 -9.71 6.19
N PHE A 13 13.23 -9.02 6.36
CA PHE A 13 13.20 -7.56 6.52
C PHE A 13 13.11 -7.15 7.99
N GLU A 14 13.14 -8.10 8.93
CA GLU A 14 13.13 -7.80 10.36
C GLU A 14 14.28 -6.86 10.74
N GLY A 15 13.98 -5.85 11.56
CA GLY A 15 14.96 -4.84 11.94
C GLY A 15 15.39 -3.84 10.85
N GLU A 16 14.84 -3.85 9.64
CA GLU A 16 15.28 -2.96 8.54
C GLU A 16 15.16 -1.44 8.83
N HIS A 17 14.40 -1.06 9.87
CA HIS A 17 14.23 0.31 10.34
C HIS A 17 15.31 0.77 11.33
N LEU A 18 16.09 -0.18 11.86
CA LEU A 18 17.14 0.11 12.82
C LEU A 18 18.36 0.66 12.08
N PRO A 19 18.98 1.77 12.54
CA PRO A 19 20.27 2.20 12.02
C PRO A 19 21.32 1.09 12.15
N GLY A 20 22.07 0.82 11.06
CA GLY A 20 23.10 -0.23 11.04
C GLY A 20 22.57 -1.67 10.88
N ASN A 21 21.31 -1.83 10.47
CA ASN A 21 20.73 -3.14 10.18
C ASN A 21 21.46 -3.87 9.03
N SER A 22 21.30 -5.20 8.98
CA SER A 22 21.92 -6.05 7.95
C SER A 22 21.15 -6.11 6.62
N VAL A 23 19.90 -5.62 6.59
CA VAL A 23 19.03 -5.64 5.40
C VAL A 23 19.48 -4.56 4.40
N TRP A 24 19.74 -3.35 4.90
CA TRP A 24 20.12 -2.18 4.13
C TRP A 24 21.46 -1.64 4.63
N ARG A 25 22.56 -2.04 3.98
CA ARG A 25 23.93 -1.77 4.45
C ARG A 25 24.25 -0.28 4.70
N THR A 26 23.60 0.64 4.00
CA THR A 26 23.89 2.08 4.04
C THR A 26 22.67 2.93 4.38
N SER A 27 21.54 2.33 4.73
CA SER A 27 20.29 3.05 5.01
C SER A 27 19.40 2.26 5.97
N HIS A 28 18.24 2.81 6.32
CA HIS A 28 17.21 2.12 7.07
C HIS A 28 15.85 2.63 6.62
N VAL A 29 14.85 1.76 6.69
CA VAL A 29 13.49 2.11 6.32
C VAL A 29 12.86 2.95 7.42
N HIS A 30 12.31 4.10 7.06
CA HIS A 30 11.52 4.90 8.00
C HIS A 30 10.15 4.26 8.17
N TYR A 31 9.83 3.83 9.39
CA TYR A 31 8.46 3.46 9.72
C TYR A 31 7.71 4.69 10.19
N LEU A 32 6.55 4.94 9.59
CA LEU A 32 5.74 6.07 9.98
C LEU A 32 5.20 5.87 11.39
N SER A 33 5.33 6.90 12.22
CA SER A 33 4.61 6.99 13.50
C SER A 33 3.13 7.24 13.28
N ASP A 34 2.34 7.09 14.35
CA ASP A 34 0.89 7.37 14.30
C ASP A 34 0.59 8.84 13.94
N ALA A 35 1.53 9.75 14.18
CA ALA A 35 1.41 11.16 13.79
C ALA A 35 1.75 11.41 12.31
N GLU A 36 2.60 10.58 11.70
CA GLU A 36 3.05 10.74 10.30
C GLU A 36 2.21 9.94 9.30
N LEU A 37 1.49 8.93 9.76
CA LEU A 37 0.66 8.06 8.92
C LEU A 37 -0.60 8.75 8.31
N PRO A 38 -1.33 9.64 9.02
CA PRO A 38 -2.61 10.17 8.54
C PRO A 38 -2.60 10.83 7.15
N PRO A 39 -1.57 11.61 6.75
CA PRO A 39 -1.48 12.18 5.40
C PRO A 39 -1.53 11.15 4.26
N TYR A 40 -1.10 9.91 4.51
CA TYR A 40 -1.09 8.83 3.53
C TYR A 40 -2.43 8.10 3.41
N ARG A 41 -3.43 8.47 4.24
CA ARG A 41 -4.73 7.81 4.24
C ARG A 41 -5.45 8.04 2.91
N ILE A 42 -5.97 6.95 2.35
CA ILE A 42 -6.90 7.01 1.23
C ILE A 42 -8.32 6.92 1.77
N ALA A 43 -9.10 7.96 1.49
CA ALA A 43 -10.54 7.96 1.73
C ALA A 43 -11.27 7.54 0.45
N ILE A 44 -12.37 6.81 0.60
CA ILE A 44 -13.24 6.42 -0.51
C ILE A 44 -14.56 7.15 -0.33
N ARG A 45 -15.00 7.90 -1.34
CA ARG A 45 -16.26 8.63 -1.34
C ARG A 45 -16.89 8.49 -2.72
N ASP A 46 -18.13 8.01 -2.77
CA ASP A 46 -18.89 7.80 -4.02
C ASP A 46 -18.09 7.04 -5.10
N GLY A 47 -17.31 6.04 -4.68
CA GLY A 47 -16.48 5.22 -5.57
C GLY A 47 -15.18 5.84 -6.05
N LEU A 48 -14.84 7.05 -5.61
CA LEU A 48 -13.59 7.73 -5.92
C LEU A 48 -12.62 7.72 -4.73
N LEU A 49 -11.33 7.67 -5.04
CA LEU A 49 -10.23 7.71 -4.09
C LEU A 49 -9.78 9.15 -3.85
N TYR A 50 -9.61 9.51 -2.59
CA TYR A 50 -9.18 10.83 -2.13
C TYR A 50 -7.98 10.72 -1.20
N ARG A 51 -7.08 11.70 -1.29
CA ARG A 51 -6.04 11.92 -0.28
C ARG A 51 -6.65 12.48 1.01
N ALA A 52 -5.87 12.45 2.08
CA ALA A 52 -6.28 12.99 3.38
C ALA A 52 -6.64 14.49 3.33
N ASP A 53 -6.04 15.25 2.43
CA ASP A 53 -6.35 16.67 2.19
C ASP A 53 -7.65 16.92 1.41
N GLY A 54 -8.33 15.85 0.97
CA GLY A 54 -9.57 15.93 0.19
C GLY A 54 -9.38 16.10 -1.31
N SER A 55 -8.14 16.15 -1.82
CA SER A 55 -7.86 16.12 -3.26
C SER A 55 -8.08 14.71 -3.84
N LEU A 56 -8.41 14.65 -5.13
CA LEU A 56 -8.52 13.37 -5.84
C LEU A 56 -7.16 12.67 -5.87
N PHE A 57 -7.18 11.37 -5.58
CA PHE A 57 -5.98 10.58 -5.59
C PHE A 57 -5.58 10.26 -7.03
N ASP A 58 -4.38 10.70 -7.40
CA ASP A 58 -3.83 10.53 -8.75
C ASP A 58 -2.39 10.06 -8.65
N THR A 59 -2.02 9.05 -9.45
CA THR A 59 -0.69 8.44 -9.46
C THR A 59 0.17 8.81 -10.69
N ALA A 60 -0.24 9.75 -11.54
CA ALA A 60 0.41 10.03 -12.82
C ALA A 60 1.89 10.40 -12.65
N ASP A 61 2.18 11.25 -11.67
CA ASP A 61 3.55 11.68 -11.33
C ASP A 61 4.26 10.74 -10.34
N SER A 62 3.72 9.55 -10.08
CA SER A 62 4.27 8.60 -9.10
C SER A 62 5.26 7.65 -9.75
N HIS A 63 6.19 7.11 -8.96
CA HIS A 63 7.18 6.17 -9.44
C HIS A 63 7.45 5.08 -8.40
N THR A 64 7.23 3.84 -8.81
CA THR A 64 7.57 2.65 -8.02
C THR A 64 8.83 1.99 -8.54
N HIS A 65 9.57 1.31 -7.67
CA HIS A 65 10.73 0.54 -8.09
C HIS A 65 10.35 -0.67 -8.95
N TRP A 66 9.18 -1.29 -8.74
CA TRP A 66 8.77 -2.49 -9.51
C TRP A 66 8.13 -2.15 -10.85
N SER A 67 7.15 -1.26 -10.85
CA SER A 67 6.34 -1.00 -12.04
C SER A 67 6.74 0.29 -12.78
N GLY A 68 7.69 1.06 -12.26
CA GLY A 68 8.11 2.32 -12.85
C GLY A 68 7.08 3.43 -12.63
N GLN A 69 6.84 4.24 -13.66
CA GLN A 69 5.96 5.41 -13.60
C GLN A 69 4.48 5.02 -13.48
N GLY A 70 3.71 5.90 -12.84
CA GLY A 70 2.26 5.82 -12.82
C GLY A 70 1.66 5.01 -11.69
N ARG A 71 2.45 4.37 -10.83
CA ARG A 71 1.93 3.56 -9.70
C ARG A 71 2.39 4.11 -8.35
N ALA A 72 1.65 3.74 -7.32
CA ALA A 72 1.94 4.06 -5.92
C ALA A 72 1.87 2.77 -5.09
N ILE A 73 2.72 2.64 -4.08
CA ILE A 73 2.61 1.54 -3.13
C ILE A 73 1.39 1.75 -2.24
N PHE A 74 0.75 0.67 -1.80
CA PHE A 74 -0.32 0.75 -0.82
C PHE A 74 -0.25 -0.38 0.20
N VAL A 75 -0.81 -0.13 1.38
CA VAL A 75 -1.17 -1.16 2.34
C VAL A 75 -2.60 -0.97 2.81
N MET A 76 -3.25 -2.06 3.21
CA MET A 76 -4.49 -2.02 3.98
C MET A 76 -4.21 -2.56 5.39
N HIS A 77 -4.62 -1.85 6.43
CA HIS A 77 -4.51 -2.32 7.82
C HIS A 77 -5.66 -3.29 8.15
N GLY A 78 -5.56 -4.00 9.28
CA GLY A 78 -6.53 -5.03 9.71
C GLY A 78 -7.96 -4.55 9.96
N ASP A 79 -8.16 -3.24 10.06
CA ASP A 79 -9.47 -2.56 10.19
C ASP A 79 -10.05 -2.12 8.85
N GLY A 80 -9.35 -2.36 7.72
CA GLY A 80 -9.75 -1.94 6.38
C GLY A 80 -9.20 -0.57 5.97
N ALA A 81 -8.43 0.10 6.83
CA ALA A 81 -7.81 1.37 6.48
C ALA A 81 -6.77 1.23 5.36
N ILE A 82 -6.97 1.93 4.24
CA ILE A 82 -6.04 1.93 3.11
C ILE A 82 -5.13 3.16 3.20
N TYR A 83 -3.82 2.92 3.05
CA TYR A 83 -2.78 3.95 2.97
C TYR A 83 -1.99 3.78 1.69
N SER A 84 -1.64 4.87 1.02
CA SER A 84 -0.83 4.83 -0.20
C SER A 84 0.18 5.96 -0.24
N ALA A 85 1.35 5.67 -0.80
CA ALA A 85 2.44 6.61 -0.99
C ALA A 85 2.92 6.57 -2.44
N LYS A 86 3.14 7.76 -3.01
CA LYS A 86 3.73 7.90 -4.34
C LYS A 86 5.22 7.55 -4.34
N GLU A 87 5.83 7.64 -3.17
CA GLU A 87 7.24 7.35 -2.95
C GLU A 87 7.43 5.85 -2.73
N HIS A 88 8.39 5.29 -3.46
CA HIS A 88 8.92 3.97 -3.18
C HIS A 88 10.44 4.02 -3.30
N LEU A 89 11.09 4.24 -2.16
CA LEU A 89 12.51 4.56 -2.07
C LEU A 89 13.26 3.38 -1.47
N VAL A 90 14.03 2.68 -2.30
CA VAL A 90 14.77 1.48 -1.90
C VAL A 90 15.62 1.76 -0.66
N GLY A 91 15.41 0.97 0.40
CA GLY A 91 16.10 1.06 1.67
C GLY A 91 15.73 2.26 2.54
N ARG A 92 14.69 3.03 2.18
CA ARG A 92 14.23 4.21 2.94
C ARG A 92 12.72 4.26 3.15
N PHE A 93 11.92 3.92 2.14
CA PHE A 93 10.46 3.98 2.21
C PHE A 93 9.81 2.85 1.41
N HIS A 94 9.07 1.98 2.10
CA HIS A 94 8.48 0.75 1.55
C HIS A 94 7.07 0.53 2.10
N HIS A 95 6.40 -0.56 1.71
CA HIS A 95 5.13 -0.99 2.31
C HIS A 95 5.20 -1.09 3.84
N SER A 96 6.36 -1.50 4.38
CA SER A 96 6.60 -1.55 5.83
C SER A 96 6.57 -0.17 6.50
N SER A 97 6.85 0.91 5.76
CA SER A 97 6.69 2.28 6.23
C SER A 97 5.22 2.60 6.54
N LEU A 98 4.33 2.32 5.59
CA LEU A 98 2.89 2.52 5.73
C LEU A 98 2.24 1.51 6.70
N GLY A 99 2.79 0.30 6.77
CA GLY A 99 2.38 -0.71 7.75
C GLY A 99 2.94 -0.48 9.15
N GLN A 100 3.80 0.52 9.35
CA GLN A 100 4.51 0.79 10.61
C GLN A 100 5.25 -0.44 11.16
N GLY A 101 5.73 -1.32 10.27
CA GLY A 101 6.33 -2.61 10.61
C GLY A 101 5.37 -3.69 11.14
N LYS A 102 4.05 -3.44 11.20
CA LYS A 102 3.03 -4.35 11.71
C LYS A 102 2.46 -5.25 10.60
N PRO A 103 1.80 -6.38 10.93
CA PRO A 103 1.04 -7.15 9.95
C PRO A 103 -0.04 -6.32 9.24
N VAL A 104 -0.23 -6.57 7.95
CA VAL A 104 -1.19 -5.84 7.10
C VAL A 104 -2.20 -6.78 6.47
N ALA A 105 -3.37 -6.23 6.16
CA ALA A 105 -4.49 -6.90 5.51
C ALA A 105 -4.31 -6.97 3.98
N GLY A 106 -3.46 -6.14 3.41
CA GLY A 106 -3.10 -6.20 2.01
C GLY A 106 -1.91 -5.29 1.73
N ALA A 107 -1.12 -5.62 0.72
CA ALA A 107 -0.01 -4.81 0.27
C ALA A 107 0.22 -5.04 -1.21
N GLY A 108 0.52 -3.97 -1.93
CA GLY A 108 0.72 -4.03 -3.37
C GLY A 108 0.98 -2.67 -3.97
N GLU A 109 0.68 -2.52 -5.25
CA GLU A 109 0.68 -1.24 -5.93
C GLU A 109 -0.72 -0.96 -6.48
N LEU A 110 -1.04 0.32 -6.61
CA LEU A 110 -2.26 0.77 -7.25
C LEU A 110 -1.96 1.88 -8.26
N GLU A 111 -2.85 2.02 -9.22
CA GLU A 111 -2.86 3.10 -10.20
C GLU A 111 -4.22 3.80 -10.13
N ALA A 112 -4.21 5.13 -10.10
CA ALA A 112 -5.41 5.92 -10.14
C ALA A 112 -5.24 7.18 -10.98
N ARG A 113 -6.32 7.62 -11.60
CA ARG A 113 -6.41 8.87 -12.37
C ARG A 113 -7.64 9.63 -11.91
N ASP A 114 -7.46 10.86 -11.44
CA ASP A 114 -8.55 11.69 -10.91
C ASP A 114 -9.46 10.94 -9.92
N GLY A 115 -8.85 10.17 -9.00
CA GLY A 115 -9.55 9.37 -7.99
C GLY A 115 -10.15 8.05 -8.51
N VAL A 116 -10.16 7.79 -9.81
CA VAL A 116 -10.63 6.52 -10.38
C VAL A 116 -9.50 5.50 -10.31
N LEU A 117 -9.73 4.38 -9.61
CA LEU A 117 -8.80 3.24 -9.61
C LEU A 117 -8.79 2.59 -11.01
N THR A 118 -7.61 2.41 -11.60
CA THR A 118 -7.45 1.83 -12.95
C THR A 118 -6.69 0.51 -12.93
N ALA A 119 -5.78 0.31 -11.98
CA ALA A 119 -5.06 -0.94 -11.79
C ALA A 119 -4.72 -1.22 -10.32
N ILE A 120 -4.57 -2.50 -9.99
CA ILE A 120 -4.08 -2.97 -8.71
C ILE A 120 -3.22 -4.22 -8.89
N THR A 121 -2.17 -4.33 -8.09
CA THR A 121 -1.25 -5.47 -8.07
C THR A 121 -1.10 -6.01 -6.66
N ASP A 122 -0.53 -7.21 -6.53
CA ASP A 122 -0.06 -7.78 -5.26
C ASP A 122 1.47 -7.63 -5.08
N HIS A 123 2.09 -6.71 -5.83
CA HIS A 123 3.53 -6.48 -5.78
C HIS A 123 3.95 -5.80 -4.48
N SER A 124 4.41 -6.60 -3.53
CA SER A 124 5.09 -6.15 -2.32
C SER A 124 6.21 -7.12 -1.97
N SER A 125 7.48 -6.68 -2.05
CA SER A 125 8.58 -7.53 -1.59
C SER A 125 8.51 -7.84 -0.10
N HIS A 126 7.99 -6.90 0.69
CA HIS A 126 8.00 -6.97 2.15
C HIS A 126 6.97 -7.94 2.69
N TYR A 127 5.77 -7.96 2.13
CA TYR A 127 4.67 -8.79 2.63
C TYR A 127 4.36 -9.98 1.72
N CYS A 128 4.71 -9.91 0.43
CA CYS A 128 4.43 -10.92 -0.60
C CYS A 128 3.09 -11.63 -0.38
N PRO A 129 1.99 -10.87 -0.26
CA PRO A 129 0.74 -11.42 0.22
C PRO A 129 0.16 -12.42 -0.81
N PRO A 130 -0.28 -13.61 -0.38
CA PRO A 130 -1.10 -14.47 -1.22
C PRO A 130 -2.33 -13.72 -1.75
N ARG A 131 -2.79 -14.10 -2.95
CA ARG A 131 -3.90 -13.47 -3.68
C ARG A 131 -5.12 -13.10 -2.83
N ARG A 132 -5.51 -13.95 -1.86
CA ARG A 132 -6.64 -13.72 -0.93
C ARG A 132 -6.59 -12.36 -0.20
N TYR A 133 -5.39 -11.86 0.10
CA TYR A 133 -5.22 -10.57 0.78
C TYR A 133 -5.47 -9.40 -0.17
N THR A 134 -5.21 -9.56 -1.47
CA THR A 134 -5.60 -8.56 -2.46
C THR A 134 -7.10 -8.61 -2.74
N GLU A 135 -7.73 -9.79 -2.66
CA GLU A 135 -9.19 -9.96 -2.81
C GLU A 135 -9.99 -9.25 -1.70
N GLN A 136 -9.50 -9.25 -0.45
CA GLN A 136 -10.12 -8.45 0.61
C GLN A 136 -9.94 -6.94 0.41
N VAL A 137 -8.81 -6.49 -0.17
CA VAL A 137 -8.63 -5.07 -0.54
C VAL A 137 -9.64 -4.66 -1.61
N LEU A 138 -9.80 -5.49 -2.64
CA LEU A 138 -10.82 -5.29 -3.68
C LEU A 138 -12.22 -5.23 -3.06
N SER A 139 -12.52 -6.11 -2.10
CA SER A 139 -13.80 -6.13 -1.42
C SER A 139 -14.05 -4.85 -0.60
N GLU A 140 -13.03 -4.35 0.09
CA GLU A 140 -13.11 -3.07 0.81
C GLU A 140 -13.30 -1.87 -0.14
N LEU A 141 -12.61 -1.86 -1.28
CA LEU A 141 -12.78 -0.85 -2.33
C LEU A 141 -14.21 -0.87 -2.91
N ALA A 142 -14.72 -2.06 -3.25
CA ALA A 142 -16.08 -2.23 -3.75
C ALA A 142 -17.14 -1.80 -2.72
N ARG A 143 -16.90 -2.08 -1.43
CA ARG A 143 -17.76 -1.64 -0.32
C ARG A 143 -17.83 -0.11 -0.23
N GLY A 144 -16.77 0.58 -0.61
CA GLY A 144 -16.72 2.04 -0.75
C GLY A 144 -17.32 2.59 -2.06
N GLY A 145 -17.86 1.71 -2.92
CA GLY A 145 -18.51 2.07 -4.19
C GLY A 145 -17.57 2.14 -5.39
N VAL A 146 -16.30 1.73 -5.27
CA VAL A 146 -15.36 1.74 -6.40
C VAL A 146 -15.81 0.74 -7.46
N ASP A 147 -15.92 1.19 -8.71
CA ASP A 147 -16.23 0.31 -9.85
C ASP A 147 -15.01 -0.54 -10.20
N LEU A 148 -15.08 -1.83 -9.90
CA LEU A 148 -14.00 -2.78 -10.18
C LEU A 148 -14.09 -3.46 -11.55
N THR A 149 -15.09 -3.13 -12.38
CA THR A 149 -15.30 -3.80 -13.69
C THR A 149 -14.21 -3.47 -14.69
N ARG A 150 -13.61 -2.29 -14.59
CA ARG A 150 -12.53 -1.80 -15.47
C ARG A 150 -11.17 -1.74 -14.81
N VAL A 151 -11.06 -2.21 -13.56
CA VAL A 151 -9.79 -2.25 -12.84
C VAL A 151 -8.97 -3.43 -13.34
N THR A 152 -7.80 -3.13 -13.91
CA THR A 152 -6.81 -4.14 -14.31
C THR A 152 -6.23 -4.79 -13.05
N ARG A 153 -6.19 -6.12 -13.02
CA ARG A 153 -5.70 -6.88 -11.86
C ARG A 153 -4.47 -7.68 -12.27
N GLU A 154 -3.31 -7.29 -11.76
CA GLU A 154 -2.04 -7.97 -12.01
C GLU A 154 -1.66 -8.73 -10.74
N LEU A 155 -2.30 -9.89 -10.55
CA LEU A 155 -2.14 -10.72 -9.36
C LEU A 155 -1.30 -11.94 -9.70
N ARG A 156 -0.37 -12.30 -8.83
CA ARG A 156 0.41 -13.53 -8.90
C ARG A 156 -0.43 -14.71 -8.38
N TYR A 157 -0.06 -15.90 -8.86
CA TYR A 157 -0.77 -17.16 -8.65
C TYR A 157 -0.82 -17.61 -7.18
#